data_AF-A0A2B8A526-F1
#
_entry.id   AF-A0A2B8A526-F1
#
_cell.length_a   1.000
_cell.length_b   1.000
_cell.length_c   1.000
_cell.angle_alpha   90.00
_cell.angle_beta   90.00
_cell.angle_gamma   90.00
#
_symmetry.space_group_name_H-M   'P 1'
#
loop_
_entity.id
_entity.type
_entity.pdbx_description
1 polymer ?
#
loop_
_entity_poly.entity_id
_entity_poly.type
_entity_poly.pdbx_seq_one_letter_code
_entity_poly.pdbx_strand_id
1 'polypeptide(L)'
;MNRQKLWENIQSKKSYLCIGLDPDIEKIPKHLLSFEDPLFEFSKQIIDATRDCCVAYKPNVAFFESAGPSGWTSLKKTADYIGKEQFVIADAKRGDIGNTSELYARLFYDWLGADCVTAAPYMG
;
A
#
# COMPACT_ATOMS: atom_id res chain seq x y z
N MET A 1 -8.97 -9.26 -1.83
CA MET A 1 -9.99 -9.41 -0.78
C MET A 1 -11.29 -8.77 -1.25
N ASN A 2 -12.43 -9.44 -1.10
CA ASN A 2 -13.73 -8.88 -1.46
C ASN A 2 -14.43 -8.24 -0.24
N ARG A 3 -15.55 -7.55 -0.47
CA ARG A 3 -16.33 -6.85 0.58
C ARG A 3 -16.71 -7.76 1.75
N GLN A 4 -17.14 -8.99 1.48
CA GLN A 4 -17.57 -9.93 2.51
C GLN A 4 -16.39 -10.28 3.44
N LYS A 5 -15.25 -10.65 2.87
CA LYS A 5 -14.06 -11.02 3.64
C LYS A 5 -13.51 -9.84 4.45
N LEU A 6 -13.58 -8.62 3.91
CA LEU A 6 -13.25 -7.40 4.67
C LEU A 6 -14.16 -7.22 5.88
N TRP A 7 -15.47 -7.43 5.71
CA TRP A 7 -16.43 -7.34 6.81
C TRP A 7 -16.19 -8.39 7.90
N GLU A 8 -15.90 -9.64 7.50
CA GLU A 8 -15.54 -10.71 8.43
C GLU A 8 -14.27 -10.37 9.22
N ASN A 9 -13.25 -9.80 8.55
CA ASN A 9 -12.04 -9.31 9.21
C ASN A 9 -12.31 -8.19 10.22
N ILE A 10 -13.17 -7.23 9.87
CA ILE A 10 -13.60 -6.15 10.78
C ILE A 10 -14.28 -6.73 12.03
N GLN A 11 -15.19 -7.67 11.85
CA GLN A 11 -15.91 -8.32 12.95
C GLN A 11 -14.95 -9.10 13.85
N SER A 12 -14.05 -9.89 13.24
CA SER A 12 -13.07 -10.72 13.96
C SER A 12 -12.08 -9.87 14.78
N LYS A 13 -11.49 -8.85 14.15
CA LYS A 13 -10.51 -7.96 14.79
C LYS A 13 -11.15 -6.86 15.65
N LYS A 14 -12.47 -6.68 15.57
CA LYS A 14 -13.23 -5.59 16.20
C LYS A 14 -12.60 -4.22 15.90
N SER A 15 -12.18 -4.03 14.65
CA SER A 15 -11.39 -2.88 14.23
C SER A 15 -11.78 -2.43 12.83
N TYR A 16 -11.80 -1.11 12.66
CA TYR A 16 -11.88 -0.44 11.35
C TYR A 16 -10.55 0.21 10.97
N LEU A 17 -9.49 -0.05 11.74
CA LEU A 17 -8.21 0.64 11.59
C LEU A 17 -7.57 0.31 10.23
N CYS A 18 -7.28 1.38 9.49
CA CYS A 18 -6.49 1.37 8.28
C CYS A 18 -5.18 2.12 8.56
N ILE A 19 -4.05 1.48 8.30
CA ILE A 19 -2.73 2.04 8.61
C ILE A 19 -2.07 2.55 7.33
N GLY A 20 -1.68 3.81 7.32
CA GLY A 20 -0.89 4.40 6.23
C GLY A 20 0.55 3.87 6.24
N LEU A 21 1.09 3.58 5.06
CA LEU A 21 2.50 3.24 4.88
C LEU A 21 3.14 4.31 4.00
N ASP A 22 3.72 5.31 4.65
CA ASP A 22 4.19 6.55 4.05
C ASP A 22 5.69 6.75 4.39
N PRO A 23 6.60 5.93 3.82
CA PRO A 23 8.03 5.91 4.20
C PRO A 23 8.77 7.14 3.66
N ASP A 24 8.62 8.28 4.33
CA ASP A 24 9.40 9.49 4.04
C ASP A 24 10.87 9.26 4.43
N ILE A 25 11.74 9.12 3.43
CA ILE A 25 13.16 8.79 3.61
C ILE A 25 13.88 9.76 4.55
N GLU A 26 13.45 11.03 4.61
CA GLU A 26 14.05 12.05 5.47
C GLU A 26 13.63 11.88 6.95
N LYS A 27 12.54 11.15 7.20
CA LYS A 27 11.97 10.90 8.54
C LYS A 27 12.18 9.47 9.03
N ILE A 28 12.69 8.58 8.19
CA ILE A 28 13.01 7.21 8.60
C ILE A 28 14.09 7.23 9.70
N PRO A 29 13.90 6.49 10.81
CA PRO A 29 14.90 6.38 11.87
C PRO A 29 16.28 5.99 11.33
N LYS A 30 17.34 6.68 11.79
CA LYS A 30 18.71 6.53 11.27
C LYS A 30 19.21 5.08 11.22
N HIS A 31 18.82 4.24 12.17
CA HIS A 31 19.23 2.84 12.23
C HIS A 31 18.61 1.96 11.14
N LEU A 32 17.54 2.43 10.47
CA LEU A 32 16.91 1.75 9.35
C LEU A 32 17.48 2.19 7.99
N LEU A 33 18.17 3.34 7.95
CA LEU A 33 18.78 3.85 6.71
C LEU A 33 19.97 3.00 6.22
N SER A 34 20.54 2.15 7.08
CA SER A 34 21.65 1.26 6.72
C SER A 34 21.21 -0.04 6.05
N PHE A 35 19.90 -0.30 5.96
CA PHE A 35 19.38 -1.47 5.24
C PHE A 35 19.47 -1.26 3.73
N GLU A 36 19.53 -2.36 2.98
CA GLU A 36 19.56 -2.32 1.51
C GLU A 36 18.33 -1.61 0.92
N ASP A 37 17.17 -1.77 1.58
CA ASP A 37 15.89 -1.21 1.16
C ASP A 37 15.20 -0.53 2.36
N PRO A 38 15.59 0.71 2.70
CA PRO A 38 15.07 1.39 3.89
C PRO A 38 13.55 1.64 3.84
N LEU A 39 13.00 1.87 2.64
CA LEU A 39 11.57 2.09 2.45
C LEU A 39 10.76 0.84 2.79
N PHE A 40 11.23 -0.32 2.30
CA PHE A 40 10.63 -1.60 2.64
C PHE A 40 10.81 -1.92 4.12
N GLU A 41 12.02 -1.78 4.66
CA GLU A 41 12.30 -2.14 6.06
C GLU A 41 11.45 -1.33 7.04
N PHE A 42 11.33 -0.01 6.82
CA PHE A 42 10.47 0.85 7.63
C PHE A 42 9.00 0.40 7.57
N SER A 43 8.49 0.16 6.36
CA SER A 43 7.12 -0.29 6.15
C SER A 43 6.87 -1.67 6.78
N LYS A 44 7.83 -2.59 6.64
CA LYS A 44 7.81 -3.94 7.20
C LYS A 44 7.68 -3.92 8.72
N GLN A 45 8.48 -3.09 9.41
CA GLN A 45 8.41 -3.01 10.87
C GLN A 45 7.09 -2.45 11.38
N ILE A 46 6.49 -1.48 10.67
CA ILE A 46 5.12 -1.03 10.96
C ILE A 46 4.16 -2.20 10.80
N ILE A 47 4.23 -2.91 9.67
CA ILE A 47 3.35 -4.04 9.39
C ILE A 47 3.45 -5.10 10.49
N ASP A 48 4.67 -5.47 10.89
CA ASP A 48 4.91 -6.46 11.95
C ASP A 48 4.34 -6.04 13.29
N ALA A 49 4.46 -4.75 13.65
CA ALA A 49 3.95 -4.23 14.91
C ALA A 49 2.41 -4.07 14.94
N THR A 50 1.74 -3.96 13.79
CA THR A 50 0.34 -3.54 13.74
C THR A 50 -0.62 -4.51 13.07
N ARG A 51 -0.12 -5.64 12.55
CA ARG A 51 -0.91 -6.63 11.78
C ARG A 51 -2.16 -7.12 12.52
N ASP A 52 -2.08 -7.25 13.84
CA ASP A 52 -3.13 -7.81 14.67
C ASP A 52 -4.27 -6.83 14.97
N CYS A 53 -4.02 -5.52 14.87
CA CYS A 53 -5.00 -4.49 15.22
C CYS A 53 -5.63 -3.79 14.01
N CYS A 54 -5.09 -3.95 12.80
CA CYS A 54 -5.61 -3.34 11.57
C CYS A 54 -6.29 -4.35 10.64
N VAL A 55 -7.22 -3.85 9.84
CA VAL A 55 -7.88 -4.62 8.77
C VAL A 55 -7.35 -4.25 7.39
N ALA A 56 -6.67 -3.10 7.29
CA ALA A 56 -6.17 -2.59 6.02
C ALA A 56 -4.82 -1.88 6.18
N TYR A 57 -4.03 -1.94 5.12
CA TYR A 57 -2.84 -1.10 4.91
C TYR A 57 -3.04 -0.26 3.66
N LYS A 58 -2.62 1.00 3.75
CA LYS A 58 -2.75 1.98 2.67
C LYS A 58 -1.37 2.57 2.33
N PRO A 59 -0.54 1.87 1.54
CA PRO A 59 0.68 2.47 1.01
C PRO A 59 0.34 3.67 0.12
N ASN A 60 0.91 4.83 0.44
CA ASN A 60 0.83 6.00 -0.42
C ASN A 60 1.98 5.95 -1.43
N VAL A 61 1.61 5.79 -2.70
CA VAL A 61 2.54 5.46 -3.78
C VAL A 61 3.59 6.56 -3.98
N ALA A 62 3.27 7.83 -3.68
CA ALA A 62 4.19 8.95 -3.86
C ALA A 62 5.48 8.83 -3.01
N PHE A 63 5.38 8.29 -1.80
CA PHE A 63 6.55 8.09 -0.93
C PHE A 63 7.51 7.02 -1.45
N PHE A 64 6.98 6.07 -2.22
CA PHE A 64 7.78 5.05 -2.89
C PHE A 64 8.30 5.58 -4.24
N GLU A 65 7.42 6.14 -5.07
CA GLU A 65 7.76 6.66 -6.41
C GLU A 65 8.86 7.72 -6.41
N SER A 66 9.00 8.51 -5.34
CA SER A 66 10.07 9.51 -5.19
C SER A 66 11.48 8.91 -5.27
N ALA A 67 11.64 7.62 -4.97
CA ALA A 67 12.91 6.88 -5.10
C ALA A 67 13.14 6.30 -6.52
N GLY A 68 12.25 6.58 -7.48
CA GLY A 68 12.38 6.08 -8.85
C GLY A 68 12.15 4.56 -8.95
N PRO A 69 12.87 3.83 -9.83
CA PRO A 69 12.65 2.41 -10.07
C PRO A 69 12.82 1.51 -8.83
N SER A 70 13.74 1.85 -7.93
CA SER A 70 13.93 1.11 -6.67
C SER A 70 12.71 1.27 -5.75
N GLY A 71 12.11 2.45 -5.72
CA GLY A 71 10.88 2.72 -4.97
C GLY A 71 9.71 1.83 -5.37
N TRP A 72 9.49 1.62 -6.67
CA TRP A 72 8.50 0.66 -7.16
C TRP A 72 8.80 -0.77 -6.69
N THR A 73 10.08 -1.15 -6.68
CA THR A 73 10.52 -2.45 -6.15
C THR A 73 10.19 -2.57 -4.66
N SER A 74 10.46 -1.54 -3.85
CA SER A 74 10.12 -1.49 -2.42
C SER A 74 8.62 -1.53 -2.16
N LEU A 75 7.82 -0.84 -2.99
CA LEU A 75 6.36 -0.87 -2.91
C LEU A 75 5.82 -2.28 -3.18
N LYS A 76 6.34 -2.95 -4.21
CA LYS A 76 5.96 -4.33 -4.54
C LYS A 76 6.28 -5.29 -3.40
N LYS A 77 7.50 -5.23 -2.85
CA LYS A 77 7.90 -6.02 -1.67
C LYS A 77 6.97 -5.74 -0.48
N THR A 78 6.63 -4.49 -0.23
CA THR A 78 5.73 -4.09 0.85
C THR A 78 4.34 -4.70 0.68
N ALA A 79 3.74 -4.59 -0.51
CA ALA A 79 2.44 -5.17 -0.82
C ALA A 79 2.45 -6.71 -0.69
N ASP A 80 3.50 -7.38 -1.20
CA ASP A 80 3.65 -8.83 -1.08
C ASP A 80 3.80 -9.28 0.37
N TYR A 81 4.50 -8.50 1.20
CA TYR A 81 4.71 -8.79 2.62
C TYR A 81 3.44 -8.63 3.47
N ILE A 82 2.55 -7.70 3.10
CA ILE A 82 1.22 -7.59 3.72
C ILE A 82 0.43 -8.89 3.50
N GLY A 83 0.54 -9.48 2.30
CA GLY A 83 -0.12 -10.72 1.96
C GLY A 83 -1.63 -10.56 1.74
N LYS A 84 -2.40 -11.63 1.98
CA LYS A 84 -3.84 -11.71 1.63
C LYS A 84 -4.79 -11.60 2.81
N GLU A 85 -4.27 -11.40 4.01
CA GLU A 85 -5.06 -11.33 5.25
C GLU A 85 -5.57 -9.91 5.54
N GLN A 86 -4.83 -8.87 5.17
CA GLN A 86 -5.23 -7.47 5.28
C GLN A 86 -5.65 -6.94 3.92
N PHE A 87 -6.55 -5.97 3.93
CA PHE A 87 -6.99 -5.27 2.73
C PHE A 87 -5.93 -4.26 2.30
N VAL A 88 -5.53 -4.26 1.03
CA VAL A 88 -4.48 -3.37 0.51
C VAL A 88 -5.10 -2.25 -0.33
N ILE A 89 -4.88 -1.00 0.09
CA ILE A 89 -5.34 0.20 -0.61
C ILE A 89 -4.14 0.90 -1.24
N ALA A 90 -4.01 0.86 -2.56
CA ALA A 90 -3.02 1.66 -3.26
C ALA A 90 -3.49 3.13 -3.27
N ASP A 91 -2.90 3.97 -2.41
CA ASP A 91 -3.23 5.40 -2.41
C ASP A 91 -2.42 6.14 -3.47
N ALA A 92 -2.92 6.09 -4.71
CA ALA A 92 -2.25 6.55 -5.92
C ALA A 92 -2.89 7.79 -6.57
N LYS A 93 -4.16 8.10 -6.23
CA LYS A 93 -4.93 9.25 -6.72
C LYS A 93 -4.89 9.38 -8.26
N ARG A 94 -4.96 8.25 -8.98
CA ARG A 94 -4.89 8.26 -10.45
C ARG A 94 -6.21 8.75 -11.05
N GLY A 95 -6.13 9.48 -12.15
CA GLY A 95 -7.28 9.94 -12.91
C GLY A 95 -6.84 10.30 -14.32
N ASP A 96 -7.50 9.70 -15.32
CA ASP A 96 -7.17 9.84 -16.73
C ASP A 96 -8.34 9.33 -17.60
N ILE A 97 -8.27 9.48 -18.92
CA ILE A 97 -9.24 8.91 -19.86
C ILE A 97 -9.27 7.37 -19.80
N GLY A 98 -10.37 6.77 -20.27
CA GLY A 98 -10.68 5.35 -20.06
C GLY A 98 -9.55 4.37 -20.41
N ASN A 99 -8.96 4.50 -21.60
CA ASN A 99 -7.86 3.62 -22.03
C ASN A 99 -6.60 3.73 -21.15
N THR A 100 -6.25 4.92 -20.69
CA THR A 100 -5.12 5.13 -19.78
C THR A 100 -5.45 4.63 -18.37
N SER A 101 -6.69 4.85 -17.91
CA SER A 101 -7.19 4.32 -16.64
C SER A 101 -7.13 2.79 -16.56
N GLU A 102 -7.36 2.08 -17.66
CA GLU A 102 -7.18 0.62 -17.75
C GLU A 102 -5.71 0.20 -17.53
N LEU A 103 -4.74 1.00 -17.97
CA LEU A 103 -3.31 0.73 -17.74
C LEU A 103 -2.94 0.95 -16.26
N TYR A 104 -3.49 1.96 -15.60
CA TYR A 104 -3.35 2.11 -14.15
C TYR A 104 -3.99 0.92 -13.41
N ALA A 105 -5.16 0.47 -13.83
CA ALA A 105 -5.80 -0.71 -13.26
C ALA A 105 -4.90 -1.95 -13.37
N ARG A 106 -4.30 -2.21 -14.54
CA ARG A 106 -3.33 -3.29 -14.73
C ARG A 106 -2.15 -3.19 -13.75
N LEU A 107 -1.59 -2.00 -13.57
CA LEU A 107 -0.48 -1.80 -12.63
C LEU A 107 -0.88 -2.13 -11.19
N PHE A 108 -2.00 -1.58 -10.70
CA PHE A 108 -2.36 -1.70 -9.28
C PHE A 108 -3.02 -3.02 -8.93
N TYR A 109 -3.84 -3.59 -9.81
CA TYR A 109 -4.54 -4.85 -9.56
C TYR A 109 -3.69 -6.07 -9.95
N ASP A 110 -3.07 -6.06 -11.14
CA ASP A 110 -2.39 -7.26 -11.64
C ASP A 110 -0.95 -7.35 -11.14
N TRP A 111 -0.19 -6.25 -11.22
CA TRP A 111 1.22 -6.26 -10.81
C TRP A 111 1.39 -6.04 -9.31
N LEU A 112 0.79 -4.99 -8.76
CA LEU A 112 0.92 -4.70 -7.32
C LEU A 112 0.10 -5.66 -6.46
N GLY A 113 -1.07 -6.12 -6.95
CA GLY A 113 -1.96 -7.01 -6.20
C GLY A 113 -2.80 -6.28 -5.14
N ALA A 114 -3.04 -4.98 -5.31
CA ALA A 114 -3.88 -4.21 -4.39
C ALA A 114 -5.36 -4.60 -4.52
N ASP A 115 -6.13 -4.41 -3.45
CA ASP A 115 -7.56 -4.69 -3.43
C ASP A 115 -8.39 -3.51 -3.93
N CYS A 116 -7.89 -2.29 -3.74
CA CYS A 116 -8.43 -1.10 -4.38
C CYS A 116 -7.35 -0.03 -4.58
N VAL A 117 -7.70 0.99 -5.37
CA VAL A 117 -6.86 2.15 -5.66
C VAL A 117 -7.67 3.43 -5.44
N THR A 118 -7.04 4.48 -4.90
CA THR A 118 -7.67 5.81 -4.82
C THR A 118 -7.66 6.46 -6.20
N ALA A 119 -8.81 7.02 -6.60
CA ALA A 119 -8.99 7.69 -7.88
C ALA A 119 -9.15 9.21 -7.71
N ALA A 120 -8.81 9.97 -8.75
CA ALA A 120 -9.05 11.40 -8.88
C ALA A 120 -10.07 11.66 -10.00
N PRO A 121 -11.39 11.63 -9.70
CA PRO A 121 -12.45 11.61 -10.71
C PRO A 121 -12.78 12.99 -11.30
N TYR A 122 -11.81 13.90 -11.36
CA TYR A 122 -12.03 15.25 -11.88
C TYR A 122 -12.45 15.25 -13.36
N MET A 123 -12.06 14.21 -14.11
CA MET A 123 -12.29 14.08 -15.55
C MET A 123 -13.65 13.46 -15.92
N GLY A 124 -14.46 13.06 -14.94
CA GLY A 124 -15.73 12.35 -15.15
C GLY A 124 -15.58 10.85 -14.98
#